data_AF-A0AAD3ALP8-F1
#
_entry.id   AF-A0AAD3ALP8-F1
#
_cell.length_a   1.000
_cell.length_b   1.000
_cell.length_c   1.000
_cell.angle_alpha   90.00
_cell.angle_beta   90.00
_cell.angle_gamma   90.00
#
_symmetry.space_group_name_H-M   'P 1'
#
loop_
_entity.id
_entity.type
_entity.pdbx_description
1 polymer ?
#
loop_
_entity_poly.entity_id
_entity_poly.type
_entity_poly.pdbx_seq_one_letter_code
_entity_poly.pdbx_strand_id
1 'polypeptide(L)'
;MGNGTLEDHEERYVAASVAEWVLEQAESGSPPAPEEIARHSIAAVVAEVLATEITEALNQRPEEVAAVAEEELFEAAEVLASKVDLSVNGVTEAELSKAIEEGIDTLKQIYGVSS
;
A
#
# COMPACT_ATOMS: atom_id res chain seq x y z
N MET A 1 5.90 -13.30 -22.99
CA MET A 1 7.27 -12.81 -22.74
C MET A 1 7.14 -11.37 -22.28
N GLY A 2 7.55 -11.07 -21.05
CA GLY A 2 7.88 -9.71 -20.58
C GLY A 2 6.81 -8.93 -19.82
N ASN A 3 6.46 -9.35 -18.60
CA ASN A 3 5.89 -8.46 -17.56
C ASN A 3 6.73 -8.42 -16.26
N GLY A 4 7.54 -9.46 -16.00
CA GLY A 4 8.26 -9.59 -14.74
C GLY A 4 9.31 -8.50 -14.43
N THR A 5 9.69 -7.62 -15.36
CA THR A 5 10.62 -6.52 -15.01
C THR A 5 9.92 -5.32 -14.38
N LEU A 6 8.64 -5.11 -14.67
CA LEU A 6 7.85 -4.01 -14.15
C LEU A 6 7.27 -4.39 -12.78
N GLU A 7 6.66 -5.57 -12.68
CA GLU A 7 6.18 -6.14 -11.41
C GLU A 7 7.33 -6.26 -10.38
N ASP A 8 8.51 -6.74 -10.79
CA ASP A 8 9.70 -6.79 -9.91
C ASP A 8 10.20 -5.38 -9.52
N HIS A 9 9.92 -4.35 -10.31
CA HIS A 9 10.35 -2.97 -10.02
C HIS A 9 9.37 -2.31 -9.04
N GLU A 10 8.08 -2.53 -9.21
CA GLU A 10 7.01 -2.13 -8.30
C GLU A 10 7.18 -2.80 -6.93
N GLU A 11 7.49 -4.10 -6.88
CA GLU A 11 7.75 -4.82 -5.63
C GLU A 11 8.96 -4.24 -4.87
N ARG A 12 10.05 -3.93 -5.58
CA ARG A 12 11.24 -3.31 -4.96
C ARG A 12 10.96 -1.88 -4.49
N TYR A 13 10.14 -1.14 -5.22
CA TYR A 13 9.75 0.22 -4.83
C TYR A 13 8.96 0.21 -3.53
N VAL A 14 7.95 -0.66 -3.42
CA VAL A 14 7.17 -0.83 -2.18
C VAL A 14 8.04 -1.32 -1.02
N ALA A 15 8.96 -2.25 -1.26
CA ALA A 15 9.89 -2.69 -0.21
C ALA A 15 10.81 -1.56 0.26
N ALA A 16 11.24 -0.68 -0.64
CA ALA A 16 12.07 0.47 -0.31
C ALA A 16 11.29 1.53 0.48
N SER A 17 10.05 1.83 0.11
CA SER A 17 9.21 2.80 0.82
C SER A 17 8.90 2.34 2.25
N VAL A 18 8.59 1.06 2.45
CA VAL A 18 8.41 0.48 3.79
C VAL A 18 9.71 0.56 4.60
N ALA A 19 10.85 0.25 3.99
CA ALA A 19 12.14 0.34 4.68
C ALA A 19 12.49 1.79 5.09
N GLU A 20 12.20 2.76 4.21
CA GLU A 20 12.35 4.18 4.48
C GLU A 20 11.48 4.60 5.67
N TRP A 21 10.18 4.28 5.65
CA TRP A 21 9.28 4.56 6.77
C TRP A 21 9.77 3.97 8.10
N VAL A 22 10.25 2.71 8.11
CA VAL A 22 10.81 2.09 9.32
C VAL A 22 12.01 2.89 9.86
N LEU A 23 12.88 3.35 8.97
CA LEU A 23 14.05 4.15 9.34
C LEU A 23 13.63 5.51 9.91
N GLU A 24 12.67 6.19 9.28
CA GLU A 24 12.15 7.48 9.77
C GLU A 24 11.52 7.36 11.16
N GLN A 25 10.72 6.31 11.38
CA GLN A 25 10.12 6.03 12.69
C GLN A 25 11.21 5.72 13.73
N ALA A 26 12.24 4.95 13.37
CA ALA A 26 13.37 4.69 14.25
C ALA A 26 14.19 5.94 14.58
N GLU A 27 14.43 6.82 13.60
CA GLU A 27 15.12 8.11 13.78
C GLU A 27 14.32 9.08 14.65
N SER A 28 12.98 9.01 14.59
CA SER A 28 12.08 9.74 15.48
C SER A 28 12.09 9.23 16.93
N GLY A 29 12.78 8.10 17.19
CA GLY A 29 12.90 7.47 18.50
C GLY A 29 11.80 6.47 18.83
N SER A 30 10.95 6.12 17.86
CA SER A 30 9.82 5.19 18.02
C SER A 30 9.86 4.10 16.95
N PRO A 31 10.82 3.16 17.01
CA PRO A 31 10.90 2.09 16.02
C PRO A 31 9.61 1.25 16.02
N PRO A 32 9.05 0.95 14.84
CA PRO A 32 7.76 0.28 14.74
C PRO A 32 7.87 -1.19 15.15
N ALA A 33 6.84 -1.70 15.80
CA ALA A 33 6.67 -3.11 16.08
C ALA A 33 6.44 -3.90 14.78
N PRO A 34 6.75 -5.21 14.73
CA PRO A 34 6.53 -6.04 13.54
C PRO A 34 5.10 -5.99 12.99
N GLU A 35 4.12 -5.83 13.88
CA GLU A 35 2.71 -5.70 13.51
C GLU A 35 2.41 -4.37 12.80
N GLU A 36 3.06 -3.28 13.23
CA GLU A 36 2.95 -1.96 12.60
C GLU A 36 3.61 -1.97 11.22
N ILE A 37 4.77 -2.64 11.11
CA ILE A 37 5.44 -2.88 9.82
C ILE A 37 4.51 -3.65 8.89
N ALA A 38 3.91 -4.75 9.36
CA ALA A 38 2.99 -5.54 8.54
C ALA A 38 1.79 -4.73 8.03
N ARG A 39 1.18 -3.90 8.89
CA ARG A 39 0.07 -3.03 8.49
C ARG A 39 0.49 -1.97 7.48
N HIS A 40 1.61 -1.31 7.71
CA HIS A 40 2.13 -0.31 6.78
C HIS A 40 2.47 -0.94 5.41
N SER A 41 3.05 -2.15 5.41
CA SER A 41 3.27 -2.91 4.17
C SER A 41 1.97 -3.22 3.42
N ILE A 42 0.92 -3.65 4.12
CA ILE A 42 -0.40 -3.86 3.50
C ILE A 42 -0.89 -2.57 2.86
N ALA A 43 -0.84 -1.45 3.58
CA ALA A 43 -1.29 -0.15 3.09
C ALA A 43 -0.51 0.27 1.83
N ALA A 44 0.82 0.15 1.86
CA ALA A 44 1.68 0.52 0.74
C ALA A 44 1.41 -0.31 -0.52
N VAL A 45 1.25 -1.62 -0.39
CA VAL A 45 0.92 -2.48 -1.54
C VAL A 45 -0.46 -2.13 -2.11
N VAL A 46 -1.47 -1.99 -1.25
CA VAL A 46 -2.84 -1.67 -1.67
C VAL A 46 -2.90 -0.33 -2.40
N ALA A 47 -2.24 0.69 -1.85
CA ALA A 47 -2.19 2.03 -2.45
C ALA A 47 -1.46 2.01 -3.80
N GLU A 48 -0.31 1.34 -3.90
CA GLU A 48 0.48 1.27 -5.13
C GLU A 48 -0.30 0.58 -6.27
N VAL A 49 -0.95 -0.55 -5.97
CA VAL A 49 -1.75 -1.28 -6.95
C VAL A 49 -2.88 -0.40 -7.49
N LEU A 50 -3.57 0.30 -6.60
CA LEU A 50 -4.67 1.17 -7.00
C LEU A 50 -4.19 2.41 -7.74
N ALA A 51 -3.10 3.03 -7.29
CA ALA A 51 -2.46 4.17 -7.96
C ALA A 51 -2.09 3.78 -9.40
N THR A 52 -1.53 2.59 -9.60
CA THR A 52 -1.21 2.02 -10.91
C THR A 52 -2.47 1.87 -11.78
N GLU A 53 -3.55 1.36 -11.23
CA GLU A 53 -4.82 1.21 -11.96
C GLU A 53 -5.46 2.54 -12.35
N ILE A 54 -5.30 3.58 -11.52
CA ILE A 54 -5.85 4.92 -11.79
C ILE A 54 -4.80 5.89 -12.38
N THR A 55 -3.60 5.41 -12.71
CA THR A 55 -2.46 6.23 -13.16
C THR A 55 -2.82 7.06 -14.40
N GLU A 56 -3.58 6.50 -15.35
CA GLU A 56 -4.05 7.27 -16.50
C GLU A 56 -4.96 8.45 -16.12
N ALA A 57 -5.77 8.30 -15.06
CA ALA A 57 -6.63 9.35 -14.56
C ALA A 57 -5.86 10.38 -13.71
N LEU A 58 -4.84 9.94 -12.96
CA LEU A 58 -3.94 10.82 -12.19
C LEU A 58 -3.10 11.69 -13.13
N ASN A 59 -2.54 11.12 -14.20
CA ASN A 59 -1.73 11.83 -15.19
C ASN A 59 -2.49 12.90 -15.99
N GLN A 60 -3.83 12.91 -15.94
CA GLN A 60 -4.66 13.96 -16.54
C GLN A 60 -4.86 15.17 -15.63
N ARG A 61 -4.40 15.10 -14.37
CA ARG A 61 -4.54 16.16 -13.36
C ARG A 61 -3.22 16.93 -13.21
N PRO A 62 -3.26 18.15 -12.65
CA PRO A 62 -2.04 18.82 -12.20
C PRO A 62 -1.27 17.95 -11.20
N GLU A 63 0.06 18.01 -11.23
CA GLU A 63 0.96 17.20 -10.38
C GLU A 63 0.59 17.29 -8.89
N GLU A 64 0.33 18.50 -8.40
CA GLU A 64 -0.08 18.76 -7.00
C GLU A 64 -1.38 18.05 -6.64
N VAL A 65 -2.31 17.92 -7.59
CA VAL A 65 -3.60 17.25 -7.38
C VAL A 65 -3.44 15.72 -7.45
N ALA A 66 -2.54 15.24 -8.30
CA ALA A 66 -2.22 13.81 -8.37
C ALA A 66 -1.54 13.36 -7.07
N ALA A 67 -0.56 14.12 -6.57
CA ALA A 67 0.13 13.83 -5.32
C ALA A 67 -0.83 13.77 -4.11
N VAL A 68 -1.77 14.72 -4.01
CA VAL A 68 -2.79 14.70 -2.95
C VAL A 68 -3.71 13.47 -3.08
N ALA A 69 -4.08 13.09 -4.31
CA ALA A 69 -4.92 11.91 -4.52
C ALA A 69 -4.20 10.59 -4.17
N GLU A 70 -2.90 10.50 -4.42
CA GLU A 70 -2.06 9.37 -4.00
C GLU A 70 -1.91 9.32 -2.48
N GLU A 71 -1.74 10.46 -1.81
CA GLU A 71 -1.71 10.55 -0.34
C GLU A 71 -3.06 10.12 0.27
N GLU A 72 -4.18 10.63 -0.22
CA GLU A 72 -5.53 10.24 0.25
C GLU A 72 -5.80 8.75 0.05
N LEU A 73 -5.31 8.17 -1.05
CA LEU A 73 -5.41 6.75 -1.33
C LEU A 73 -4.59 5.94 -0.31
N PHE A 74 -3.38 6.39 0.01
CA PHE A 74 -2.53 5.77 1.01
C PHE A 74 -3.15 5.84 2.41
N GLU A 75 -3.66 7.01 2.82
CA GLU A 75 -4.37 7.16 4.09
C GLU A 75 -5.59 6.24 4.19
N ALA A 76 -6.37 6.10 3.11
CA ALA A 76 -7.49 5.17 3.06
C ALA A 76 -7.03 3.71 3.20
N ALA A 77 -5.91 3.35 2.57
CA ALA A 77 -5.31 2.03 2.69
C ALA A 77 -4.81 1.76 4.13
N GLU A 78 -4.22 2.75 4.81
CA GLU A 78 -3.83 2.65 6.23
C GLU A 78 -5.03 2.41 7.13
N VAL A 79 -6.15 3.11 6.90
CA VAL A 79 -7.40 2.88 7.64
C VAL A 79 -7.91 1.45 7.45
N LEU A 80 -7.79 0.87 6.25
CA LEU A 80 -8.16 -0.53 6.02
C LEU A 80 -7.19 -1.50 6.70
N ALA A 81 -5.88 -1.29 6.56
CA ALA A 81 -4.85 -2.10 7.18
C ALA A 81 -4.96 -2.10 8.73
N SER A 82 -5.38 -0.99 9.33
CA SER A 82 -5.61 -0.88 10.78
C SER A 82 -6.69 -1.83 11.31
N LYS A 83 -7.62 -2.28 10.45
CA LYS A 83 -8.74 -3.16 10.80
C LYS A 83 -8.43 -4.64 10.58
N VAL A 84 -7.29 -4.95 9.97
CA VAL A 84 -6.89 -6.33 9.70
C VAL A 84 -6.55 -7.02 11.01
N ASP A 85 -7.18 -8.16 11.24
CA ASP A 85 -6.86 -9.07 12.34
C ASP A 85 -5.63 -9.89 11.96
N LEU A 86 -4.50 -9.55 12.57
CA LEU A 86 -3.19 -10.15 12.30
C LEU A 86 -2.85 -11.10 13.45
N SER A 87 -2.43 -12.33 13.12
CA SER A 87 -2.16 -13.32 14.17
C SER A 87 -0.98 -12.92 15.07
N VAL A 88 -1.19 -13.05 16.38
CA VAL A 88 -0.24 -12.70 17.45
C VAL A 88 1.08 -13.49 17.43
N ASN A 89 1.15 -14.60 16.68
CA ASN A 89 2.36 -15.43 16.59
C ASN A 89 3.23 -15.13 15.37
N GLY A 90 2.92 -14.03 14.66
CA GLY A 90 3.59 -13.63 13.43
C GLY A 90 2.65 -13.79 12.26
N VAL A 91 2.53 -12.71 11.49
CA VAL A 91 1.69 -12.63 10.30
C VAL A 91 2.15 -13.66 9.27
N THR A 92 1.21 -14.45 8.78
CA THR A 92 1.46 -15.38 7.67
C THR A 92 1.35 -14.67 6.32
N GLU A 93 2.06 -15.17 5.32
CA GLU A 93 1.92 -14.68 3.93
C GLU A 93 0.46 -14.71 3.47
N ALA A 94 -0.29 -15.77 3.80
CA ALA A 94 -1.70 -15.89 3.44
C ALA A 94 -2.58 -14.81 4.09
N GLU A 95 -2.28 -14.40 5.33
CA GLU A 95 -2.97 -13.30 6.00
C GLU A 95 -2.66 -11.95 5.34
N LEU A 96 -1.39 -11.72 4.94
CA LEU A 96 -1.00 -10.52 4.19
C LEU A 96 -1.71 -10.46 2.83
N SER A 97 -1.60 -11.52 2.03
CA SER A 97 -2.20 -11.56 0.69
C SER A 97 -3.70 -11.33 0.75
N LYS A 98 -4.39 -11.99 1.69
CA LYS A 98 -5.82 -11.79 1.88
C LYS A 98 -6.16 -10.34 2.27
N ALA A 99 -5.41 -9.75 3.19
CA ALA A 99 -5.65 -8.38 3.61
C ALA A 99 -5.43 -7.37 2.46
N ILE A 100 -4.43 -7.61 1.62
CA ILE A 100 -4.14 -6.82 0.43
C ILE A 100 -5.29 -6.94 -0.58
N GLU A 101 -5.71 -8.16 -0.90
CA GLU A 101 -6.82 -8.42 -1.83
C GLU A 101 -8.12 -7.75 -1.35
N GLU A 102 -8.49 -7.94 -0.08
CA GLU A 102 -9.69 -7.32 0.51
C GLU A 102 -9.61 -5.78 0.53
N GLY A 103 -8.40 -5.22 0.75
CA GLY A 103 -8.15 -3.79 0.72
C GLY A 103 -8.33 -3.19 -0.69
N ILE A 104 -7.73 -3.83 -1.69
CA ILE A 104 -7.88 -3.45 -3.11
C ILE A 104 -9.35 -3.49 -3.52
N ASP A 105 -10.05 -4.59 -3.25
CA ASP A 105 -11.46 -4.75 -3.60
C ASP A 105 -12.35 -3.69 -2.94
N THR A 106 -12.06 -3.36 -1.68
CA THR A 106 -12.80 -2.33 -0.94
C THR A 106 -12.60 -0.95 -1.56
N LEU A 107 -11.36 -0.57 -1.87
CA LEU A 107 -11.09 0.76 -2.43
C LEU A 107 -11.54 0.87 -3.89
N LYS A 108 -11.46 -0.20 -4.69
CA LYS A 108 -12.09 -0.26 -6.02
C LYS A 108 -13.56 0.11 -5.98
N GLN A 109 -14.29 -0.44 -5.01
CA GLN A 109 -15.71 -0.12 -4.81
C GLN A 109 -15.92 1.36 -4.41
N ILE A 110 -15.05 1.92 -3.56
CA ILE A 110 -15.13 3.32 -3.10
C ILE A 110 -14.85 4.29 -4.25
N TYR A 111 -13.81 4.05 -5.03
CA TYR A 111 -13.38 4.93 -6.12
C TYR A 111 -14.11 4.67 -7.45
N GLY A 112 -14.98 3.65 -7.49
CA GLY A 112 -15.75 3.29 -8.69
C GLY A 112 -14.90 2.69 -9.81
N VAL A 113 -13.71 2.16 -9.49
CA VAL A 113 -12.83 1.46 -10.42
C VAL A 113 -13.39 0.06 -10.60
N SER A 114 -14.15 -0.14 -11.67
CA SER A 114 -14.70 -1.45 -12.05
C SER A 114 -13.83 -2.06 -13.15
N SER A 115 -13.44 -3.32 -13.02
CA SER A 115 -12.84 -4.11 -14.12
C SER A 115 -13.78 -4.28 -15.31
#